data_AF-A0A7W9QH95-F1
#
_entry.id   AF-A0A7W9QH95-F1
#
_cell.length_a   1.000
_cell.length_b   1.000
_cell.length_c   1.000
_cell.angle_alpha   90.00
_cell.angle_beta   90.00
_cell.angle_gamma   90.00
#
_symmetry.space_group_name_H-M   'P 1'
#
loop_
_entity.id
_entity.type
_entity.pdbx_description
1 polymer ?
#
loop_
_entity_poly.entity_id
_entity_poly.type
_entity_poly.pdbx_seq_one_letter_code
_entity_poly.pdbx_strand_id
1 'polypeptide(L)'
;MSAGKLSKIETGKVRPSVTDVDLILTAVGVSEEAKGKFLEAARAEATEATAWRVLRRMGPWKHQQAIRAIESQTATLRLSLGLSRAQQARRSS
;
A
#
# COMPACT_ATOMS: atom_id res chain seq x y z
N MET A 1 2.01 15.10 26.70
CA MET A 1 3.27 14.93 25.93
C MET A 1 4.45 15.05 26.88
N SER A 2 5.49 14.22 26.79
CA SER A 2 6.72 14.36 27.61
C SER A 2 7.77 15.22 26.89
N ALA A 3 8.60 15.96 27.63
CA ALA A 3 9.71 16.76 27.09
C ALA A 3 10.67 15.93 26.21
N GLY A 4 11.01 14.71 26.63
CA GLY A 4 11.88 13.82 25.86
C GLY A 4 11.28 13.37 24.51
N LYS A 5 9.95 13.28 24.41
CA LYS A 5 9.26 12.98 23.14
C LYS A 5 9.28 14.20 22.22
N LEU A 6 9.03 15.39 22.77
CA LEU A 6 9.10 16.65 22.03
C LEU A 6 10.50 16.88 21.45
N SER A 7 11.54 16.72 22.27
CA SER A 7 12.94 16.84 21.81
C SER A 7 13.28 15.88 20.67
N LYS A 8 12.78 14.64 20.71
CA LYS A 8 12.97 13.68 19.61
C LYS A 8 12.23 14.08 18.34
N ILE A 9 11.08 14.74 18.46
CA ILE A 9 10.33 15.27 17.32
C ILE A 9 11.09 16.45 16.70
N GLU A 10 11.54 17.40 17.52
CA GLU A 10 12.30 18.58 17.08
C GLU A 10 13.61 18.22 16.38
N THR A 11 14.30 17.18 16.87
CA THR A 11 15.55 16.66 16.28
C THR A 11 15.31 15.68 15.13
N GLY A 12 14.06 15.44 14.72
CA GLY A 12 13.72 14.52 13.63
C GLY A 12 13.95 13.03 13.92
N LYS A 13 14.33 12.67 15.16
CA LYS A 13 14.55 11.28 15.59
C LYS A 13 13.27 10.47 15.66
N VAL A 14 12.13 11.13 15.89
CA VAL A 14 10.81 10.50 15.94
C VAL A 14 9.85 11.31 15.09
N ARG A 15 9.11 10.64 14.22
CA ARG A 15 8.01 11.27 13.49
C ARG A 15 6.82 11.53 14.42
N PRO A 16 6.24 12.74 14.40
CA PRO A 16 5.06 13.03 15.21
C PRO A 16 3.83 12.27 14.69
N SER A 17 2.98 11.80 15.59
CA SER A 17 1.63 11.34 15.25
C SER A 17 0.70 12.53 14.99
N VAL A 18 -0.48 12.28 14.40
CA VAL A 18 -1.52 13.32 14.21
C VAL A 18 -1.88 13.99 15.54
N THR A 19 -1.98 13.21 16.62
CA THR A 19 -2.22 13.73 17.98
C THR A 19 -1.06 14.59 18.49
N ASP A 20 0.18 14.23 18.16
CA ASP A 20 1.34 15.04 18.54
C ASP A 20 1.33 16.39 17.82
N VAL A 21 0.98 16.39 16.53
CA VAL A 21 0.82 17.62 15.72
C VAL A 21 -0.27 18.51 16.31
N ASP A 22 -1.44 17.96 16.64
CA ASP A 22 -2.55 18.70 17.26
C ASP A 22 -2.13 19.36 18.59
N LEU A 23 -1.49 18.59 19.47
CA LEU A 23 -1.03 19.08 20.77
C LEU A 23 0.01 20.19 20.62
N ILE A 24 0.98 20.03 19.72
CA ILE A 24 2.03 21.03 19.49
C ILE A 24 1.43 22.33 18.92
N LEU A 25 0.59 22.24 17.90
CA LEU A 25 -0.01 23.41 17.26
C LEU A 25 -0.96 24.16 18.19
N THR A 26 -1.72 23.43 19.00
CA THR A 26 -2.57 24.02 20.04
C THR A 26 -1.73 24.75 21.09
N ALA A 27 -0.61 24.18 21.52
CA ALA A 27 0.29 24.82 22.49
C ALA A 27 0.98 26.07 21.93
N VAL A 28 1.29 26.09 20.64
CA VAL A 28 1.89 27.26 19.95
C VAL A 28 0.84 28.36 19.68
N GLY A 29 -0.46 28.03 19.69
CA GLY A 29 -1.53 29.00 19.49
C GLY A 29 -1.67 29.48 18.05
N VAL A 30 -1.42 28.60 17.07
CA VAL A 30 -1.63 28.92 15.65
C VAL A 30 -3.11 29.12 15.33
N SER A 31 -3.42 29.79 14.22
CA SER A 31 -4.80 29.90 13.74
C SER A 31 -5.39 28.53 13.38
N GLU A 32 -6.70 28.38 13.52
CA GLU A 32 -7.41 27.14 13.15
C GLU A 32 -7.23 26.77 11.66
N GLU A 33 -7.10 27.77 10.78
CA GLU A 33 -6.81 27.52 9.36
C GLU A 33 -5.42 26.88 9.18
N ALA A 34 -4.39 27.42 9.82
CA ALA A 34 -3.04 26.86 9.77
C ALA A 34 -3.03 25.46 10.39
N LYS A 35 -3.68 25.30 11.55
CA LYS A 35 -3.84 24.04 12.24
C LYS A 35 -4.47 22.97 11.34
N GLY A 36 -5.54 23.33 10.63
CA GLY A 36 -6.20 22.46 9.65
C GLY A 36 -5.24 21.91 8.60
N LYS A 37 -4.46 22.80 7.96
CA LYS A 37 -3.49 22.41 6.91
C LYS A 37 -2.45 21.42 7.42
N PHE A 38 -1.90 21.65 8.61
CA PHE A 38 -0.92 20.74 9.20
C PHE A 38 -1.52 19.39 9.62
N LEU A 39 -2.76 19.38 10.14
CA LEU A 39 -3.45 18.15 10.49
C LEU A 39 -3.80 17.30 9.26
N GLU A 40 -4.20 17.93 8.15
CA GLU A 40 -4.40 17.23 6.88
C GLU A 40 -3.11 16.59 6.38
N ALA A 41 -2.00 17.33 6.37
CA ALA A 41 -0.69 16.79 5.99
C ALA A 41 -0.27 15.62 6.89
N ALA A 42 -0.46 15.73 8.21
CA ALA A 42 -0.14 14.66 9.15
C ALA A 42 -0.98 13.40 8.92
N ARG A 43 -2.27 13.54 8.56
CA ARG A 43 -3.16 12.41 8.24
C ARG A 43 -2.78 11.74 6.92
N ALA A 44 -2.47 12.53 5.88
CA ALA A 44 -2.03 12.01 4.59
C ALA A 44 -0.76 11.15 4.75
N GLU A 45 0.22 11.69 5.49
CA GLU A 45 1.46 10.99 5.78
C GLU A 45 1.26 9.71 6.61
N ALA A 46 0.42 9.76 7.65
CA ALA A 46 0.11 8.58 8.47
C ALA A 46 -0.56 7.47 7.64
N THR A 47 -1.40 7.86 6.68
CA THR A 47 -2.07 6.95 5.73
C THR A 47 -1.04 6.31 4.82
N GLU A 48 -0.14 7.09 4.24
CA GLU A 48 0.90 6.59 3.34
C GLU A 48 1.86 5.63 4.05
N ALA A 49 2.33 5.97 5.26
CA ALA A 49 3.17 5.09 6.06
C ALA A 49 2.47 3.76 6.39
N THR A 50 1.15 3.78 6.58
CA THR A 50 0.34 2.58 6.80
C THR A 50 0.21 1.77 5.52
N ALA A 51 -0.06 2.42 4.39
CA ALA A 51 -0.14 1.78 3.08
C ALA A 51 1.16 1.05 2.72
N TRP A 52 2.32 1.71 2.89
CA TRP A 52 3.63 1.09 2.67
C TRP A 52 3.87 -0.12 3.59
N ARG A 53 3.45 -0.05 4.85
CA ARG A 53 3.57 -1.18 5.78
C ARG A 53 2.71 -2.37 5.33
N VAL A 54 1.49 -2.11 4.86
CA VAL A 54 0.58 -3.14 4.32
C VAL A 54 1.16 -3.76 3.05
N LEU A 55 1.63 -2.95 2.10
CA LEU A 55 2.26 -3.41 0.87
C LEU A 55 3.48 -4.29 1.15
N ARG A 56 4.36 -3.83 2.06
CA ARG A 56 5.54 -4.60 2.47
C ARG A 56 5.17 -5.94 3.10
N ARG A 57 4.10 -5.99 3.91
CA ARG A 57 3.60 -7.23 4.52
C ARG A 57 2.97 -8.17 3.50
N MET A 58 2.24 -7.64 2.52
CA MET A 58 1.64 -8.45 1.46
C MET A 58 2.68 -9.15 0.61
N GLY A 59 3.83 -8.50 0.40
CA GLY A 59 4.93 -9.05 -0.38
C GLY A 59 4.58 -9.25 -1.87
N PRO A 60 5.59 -9.43 -2.73
CA PRO A 60 5.37 -9.65 -4.17
C PRO A 60 4.70 -11.00 -4.47
N TRP A 61 4.69 -11.93 -3.51
CA TRP A 61 4.24 -13.32 -3.70
C TRP A 61 2.75 -13.44 -4.03
N LYS A 62 1.87 -12.58 -3.49
CA LYS A 62 0.43 -12.63 -3.81
C LYS A 62 0.16 -12.30 -5.28
N HIS A 63 0.85 -11.28 -5.81
CA HIS A 63 0.74 -10.93 -7.23
C HIS A 63 1.36 -12.01 -8.13
N GLN A 64 2.49 -12.59 -7.72
CA GLN A 64 3.09 -13.71 -8.45
C GLN A 64 2.20 -14.96 -8.45
N GLN A 65 1.47 -15.26 -7.37
CA GLN A 65 0.51 -16.36 -7.34
C GLN A 65 -0.64 -16.14 -8.33
N ALA A 66 -1.17 -14.92 -8.40
CA ALA A 66 -2.22 -14.58 -9.35
C ALA A 66 -1.76 -14.74 -10.80
N ILE A 67 -0.55 -14.26 -11.12
CA ILE A 67 0.08 -14.44 -12.45
C ILE A 67 0.26 -15.93 -12.77
N ARG A 68 0.82 -16.72 -11.84
CA ARG A 68 1.02 -18.16 -12.04
C ARG A 68 -0.29 -18.91 -12.26
N ALA A 69 -1.37 -18.51 -11.61
CA ALA A 69 -2.69 -19.12 -11.80
C ALA A 69 -3.26 -18.82 -13.20
N ILE A 70 -3.06 -17.59 -13.71
CA ILE A 70 -3.48 -17.22 -15.06
C ILE A 70 -2.65 -17.95 -16.12
N GLU A 71 -1.34 -18.04 -15.90
CA GLU A 71 -0.42 -18.75 -16.80
C GLU A 71 -0.77 -20.25 -16.88
N SER A 72 -1.08 -20.89 -15.75
CA SER A 72 -1.47 -22.30 -15.73
C SER A 72 -2.78 -22.56 -16.47
N GLN A 73 -3.80 -21.73 -16.24
CA GLN A 73 -5.07 -21.81 -16.96
C GLN A 73 -4.89 -21.61 -18.47
N THR A 74 -4.05 -20.65 -18.86
CA THR A 74 -3.75 -20.37 -20.28
C THR A 74 -3.03 -21.54 -20.94
N ALA A 75 -2.09 -22.18 -20.23
CA ALA A 75 -1.42 -23.38 -20.72
C ALA A 75 -2.41 -24.53 -20.96
N THR A 76 -3.33 -24.77 -20.02
CA THR A 76 -4.39 -25.78 -20.16
C THR A 76 -5.29 -25.50 -21.36
N LEU A 77 -5.71 -24.24 -21.57
CA LEU A 77 -6.53 -23.85 -22.72
C LEU A 77 -5.80 -24.03 -24.05
N ARG A 78 -4.51 -23.68 -24.13
CA ARG A 78 -3.72 -23.89 -25.35
C ARG A 78 -3.59 -25.37 -25.69
N LEU A 79 -3.36 -26.22 -24.68
CA LEU A 79 -3.28 -27.67 -24.87
C LEU A 79 -4.61 -28.24 -25.36
N SER A 80 -5.73 -27.88 -24.74
CA SER A 80 -7.05 -28.40 -25.13
C SER A 80 -7.47 -27.93 -26.52
N LEU A 81 -7.24 -26.66 -26.86
CA LEU A 81 -7.54 -26.12 -28.19
C LEU A 81 -6.66 -26.73 -29.30
N GLY A 82 -5.37 -26.98 -29.00
CA GLY A 82 -4.46 -27.64 -29.93
C GLY A 82 -4.86 -29.09 -30.22
N LEU A 83 -5.23 -29.85 -29.18
CA LEU A 83 -5.72 -31.22 -29.30
C LEU A 83 -7.04 -31.29 -30.07
N SER A 84 -7.98 -30.37 -29.82
CA SER A 84 -9.25 -30.31 -30.55
C SER A 84 -9.05 -30.09 -32.06
N ARG A 85 -8.14 -29.19 -32.46
CA ARG A 85 -7.83 -28.95 -33.88
C ARG A 85 -7.20 -30.18 -34.55
N ALA A 86 -6.28 -30.86 -33.86
CA ALA A 86 -5.66 -32.07 -34.37
C ALA A 86 -6.66 -33.23 -34.53
N GLN A 87 -7.61 -33.37 -33.61
CA GLN A 87 -8.69 -34.36 -33.69
C GLN A 87 -9.68 -34.06 -34.82
N GLN A 88 -9.98 -32.78 -35.06
CA GLN A 88 -10.91 -32.36 -36.12
C GLN A 88 -10.30 -32.59 -37.52
N ALA A 89 -9.00 -32.33 -37.69
CA ALA A 89 -8.28 -32.62 -38.94
C ALA A 89 -8.22 -34.13 -39.27
N ARG A 90 -8.15 -35.01 -38.26
CA ARG A 90 -8.16 -36.48 -38.45
C ARG A 90 -9.54 -37.04 -38.77
N ARG A 91 -10.62 -36.34 -38.43
CA ARG A 91 -12.00 -36.77 -38.71
C ARG A 91 -12.51 -36.32 -40.09
N SER A 92 -11.83 -35.37 -40.72
CA SER A 92 -12.13 -34.84 -42.06
C SER A 92 -11.28 -35.46 -43.17
N SER A 93 -10.44 -36.45 -42.84
CA SER A 93 -9.65 -37.28 -43.78
C SER A 93 -10.23 -38.68 -43.84
#